data_AF-A0A923WI73-F1
#
_entry.id   AF-A0A923WI73-F1
#
_cell.length_a   1.000
_cell.length_b   1.000
_cell.length_c   1.000
_cell.angle_alpha   90.00
_cell.angle_beta   90.00
_cell.angle_gamma   90.00
#
_symmetry.space_group_name_H-M   'P 1'
#
loop_
_entity.id
_entity.type
_entity.pdbx_description
1 polymer ?
#
loop_
_entity_poly.entity_id
_entity_poly.type
_entity_poly.pdbx_seq_one_letter_code
_entity_poly.pdbx_strand_id
1 'polypeptide(L)'
;PRAFAGHVAASSELMPALILGNERFGLPNQIVEQCNVLINIPANPAYSSLNLAQAAQVLAYECRVAALGEDGAPAAPSAIGFHGAAAGVSEIEGMYAHLQQALVAIEFLDADNPKKLMPRLKRLFSRTQLETEEVNILRGIARQILKNTKQK
;
A
#
# COMPACT_ATOMS: atom_id res chain seq x y z
N PRO A 1 4.59 -18.66 9.30
CA PRO A 1 5.82 -18.01 8.77
C PRO A 1 6.08 -16.63 9.37
N ARG A 2 5.16 -15.67 9.21
CA ARG A 2 5.33 -14.29 9.69
C ARG A 2 5.60 -14.16 11.19
N ALA A 3 4.80 -14.83 12.02
CA ALA A 3 4.97 -14.78 13.48
C ALA A 3 6.35 -15.32 13.93
N PHE A 4 6.80 -16.42 13.33
CA PHE A 4 8.14 -16.96 13.56
C PHE A 4 9.22 -15.95 13.15
N ALA A 5 9.10 -15.36 11.96
CA ALA A 5 10.06 -14.38 11.45
C ALA A 5 10.15 -13.14 12.36
N GLY A 6 9.02 -12.63 12.85
CA GLY A 6 9.00 -11.52 13.80
C GLY A 6 9.66 -11.87 15.14
N HIS A 7 9.43 -13.07 15.67
CA HIS A 7 10.05 -13.52 16.91
C HIS A 7 11.58 -13.64 16.79
N VAL A 8 12.05 -14.20 15.67
CA VAL A 8 13.49 -14.28 15.35
C VAL A 8 14.09 -12.89 15.21
N ALA A 9 13.45 -12.00 14.45
CA ALA A 9 13.97 -10.64 14.21
C ALA A 9 14.03 -9.80 15.49
N ALA A 10 13.10 -10.02 16.43
CA ALA A 10 13.08 -9.31 17.71
C ALA A 10 14.18 -9.77 18.70
N SER A 11 14.83 -10.91 18.45
CA SER A 11 15.76 -11.54 19.40
C SER A 11 17.13 -11.75 18.75
N SER A 12 18.03 -10.78 18.91
CA SER A 12 19.37 -10.79 18.28
C SER A 12 20.30 -11.92 18.75
N GLU A 13 20.02 -12.54 19.89
CA GLU A 13 20.81 -13.63 20.46
C GLU A 13 20.38 -15.02 19.97
N LEU A 14 19.24 -15.13 19.30
CA LEU A 14 18.75 -16.41 18.78
C LEU A 14 19.47 -16.78 17.49
N MET A 15 19.92 -18.03 17.40
CA MET A 15 20.45 -18.66 16.20
C MET A 15 19.46 -19.70 15.67
N PRO A 16 18.39 -19.30 14.97
CA PRO A 16 17.36 -20.22 14.51
C PRO A 16 17.86 -21.11 13.38
N ALA A 17 17.48 -22.38 13.42
CA ALA A 17 17.63 -23.31 12.31
C ALA A 17 16.25 -23.60 11.70
N LEU A 18 16.13 -23.41 10.37
CA LEU A 18 14.95 -23.84 9.62
C LEU A 18 15.24 -25.22 9.02
N ILE A 19 14.50 -26.23 9.49
CA ILE A 19 14.61 -27.59 8.98
C ILE A 19 13.47 -27.83 8.01
N LEU A 20 13.81 -28.24 6.78
CA LEU A 20 12.84 -28.52 5.73
C LEU A 20 12.86 -30.00 5.37
N GLY A 21 11.68 -30.57 5.20
CA GLY A 21 11.51 -31.98 4.90
C GLY A 21 11.72 -32.34 3.43
N ASN A 22 11.76 -33.64 3.16
CA ASN A 22 11.71 -34.15 1.80
C ASN A 22 10.36 -33.76 1.15
N GLU A 23 10.36 -33.42 -0.13
CA GLU A 23 9.14 -32.97 -0.82
C GLU A 23 8.01 -34.00 -0.84
N ARG A 24 8.33 -35.30 -0.89
CA ARG A 24 7.32 -36.37 -0.94
C ARG A 24 6.92 -36.88 0.45
N PHE A 25 7.87 -36.91 1.37
CA PHE A 25 7.71 -37.61 2.66
C PHE A 25 7.71 -36.67 3.86
N GLY A 26 7.98 -35.38 3.66
CA GLY A 26 8.09 -34.40 4.74
C GLY A 26 9.31 -34.65 5.64
N LEU A 27 9.20 -34.20 6.89
CA LEU A 27 10.19 -34.47 7.94
C LEU A 27 9.83 -35.77 8.67
N PRO A 28 10.82 -36.61 9.03
CA PRO A 28 10.60 -37.73 9.93
C PRO A 28 10.08 -37.25 11.29
N ASN A 29 9.17 -38.00 11.92
CA ASN A 29 8.61 -37.64 13.23
C ASN A 29 9.70 -37.40 14.30
N GLN A 30 10.78 -38.19 14.28
CA GLN A 30 11.91 -38.02 15.20
C GLN A 30 12.60 -36.64 15.07
N ILE A 31 12.59 -36.05 13.87
CA ILE A 31 13.13 -34.71 13.63
C ILE A 31 12.11 -33.65 14.06
N VAL A 32 10.83 -33.88 13.75
CA VAL A 32 9.71 -33.03 14.18
C VAL A 32 9.66 -32.87 15.70
N GLU A 33 9.88 -33.96 16.44
CA GLU A 33 9.91 -33.98 17.92
C GLU A 33 11.08 -33.20 18.52
N GLN A 34 12.17 -33.00 17.76
CA GLN A 34 13.33 -32.19 18.18
C GLN A 34 13.14 -30.70 17.86
N CYS A 35 12.19 -30.35 17.01
CA CYS A 35 11.91 -28.95 16.67
C CYS A 35 11.15 -28.26 17.80
N ASN A 36 11.63 -27.08 18.20
CA ASN A 36 10.94 -26.27 19.22
C ASN A 36 9.62 -25.67 18.72
N VAL A 37 9.49 -25.48 17.40
CA VAL A 37 8.35 -24.84 16.76
C VAL A 37 8.05 -25.54 15.43
N LEU A 38 6.77 -25.73 15.14
CA LEU A 38 6.29 -26.17 13.84
C LEU A 38 5.70 -24.99 13.08
N ILE A 39 6.17 -24.78 11.85
CA ILE A 39 5.74 -23.68 11.01
C ILE A 39 4.87 -24.24 9.88
N ASN A 40 3.61 -23.82 9.83
CA ASN A 40 2.73 -24.07 8.71
C ASN A 40 2.70 -22.85 7.77
N ILE A 41 2.85 -23.06 6.47
CA ILE A 41 2.59 -22.03 5.45
C ILE A 41 1.12 -22.14 5.06
N PRO A 42 0.28 -21.11 5.34
CA PRO A 42 -1.11 -21.13 4.89
C PRO A 42 -1.19 -21.35 3.37
N ALA A 43 -1.87 -22.41 2.98
CA ALA A 43 -2.01 -22.84 1.60
C ALA A 43 -3.47 -23.24 1.33
N ASN A 44 -3.79 -23.56 0.07
CA ASN A 44 -5.11 -24.05 -0.28
C ASN A 44 -5.42 -25.35 0.50
N PRO A 45 -6.50 -25.44 1.29
CA PRO A 45 -6.84 -26.66 2.03
C PRO A 45 -7.01 -27.91 1.14
N ALA A 46 -7.44 -27.73 -0.12
CA ALA A 46 -7.58 -28.83 -1.08
C ALA A 46 -6.24 -29.25 -1.72
N TYR A 47 -5.20 -28.41 -1.61
CA TYR A 47 -3.86 -28.67 -2.13
C TYR A 47 -2.84 -27.87 -1.33
N SER A 48 -2.45 -28.38 -0.16
CA SER A 48 -1.61 -27.68 0.81
C SER A 48 -0.13 -27.98 0.67
N SER A 49 0.24 -28.89 -0.24
CA SER A 49 1.63 -29.30 -0.45
C SER A 49 2.34 -28.29 -1.36
N LEU A 50 3.23 -27.50 -0.78
CA LEU A 50 4.15 -26.66 -1.55
C LEU A 50 5.36 -27.49 -1.98
N ASN A 51 5.93 -27.14 -3.13
CA ASN A 51 7.26 -27.60 -3.48
C ASN A 51 8.28 -27.09 -2.45
N LEU A 52 9.33 -27.87 -2.20
CA LEU A 52 10.36 -27.56 -1.20
C LEU A 52 11.00 -26.18 -1.41
N ALA A 53 11.34 -25.82 -2.64
CA ALA A 53 11.94 -24.52 -2.96
C ALA A 53 10.94 -23.38 -2.73
N GLN A 54 9.65 -23.59 -3.00
CA GLN A 54 8.60 -22.61 -2.73
C GLN A 54 8.45 -22.36 -1.22
N ALA A 55 8.42 -23.45 -0.43
CA ALA A 55 8.34 -23.34 1.02
C ALA A 55 9.56 -22.60 1.60
N ALA A 56 10.76 -22.94 1.13
CA ALA A 56 11.99 -22.26 1.51
C ALA A 56 11.96 -20.76 1.14
N GLN A 57 11.51 -20.43 -0.07
CA GLN A 57 11.44 -19.06 -0.55
C GLN A 57 10.48 -18.20 0.29
N VAL A 58 9.30 -18.73 0.64
CA VAL A 58 8.32 -18.01 1.48
C VAL A 58 8.88 -17.76 2.88
N LEU A 59 9.53 -18.75 3.48
CA LEU A 59 10.15 -18.59 4.80
C LEU A 59 11.29 -17.57 4.77
N ALA A 60 12.19 -17.66 3.79
CA ALA A 60 13.29 -16.71 3.63
C ALA A 60 12.78 -15.28 3.39
N TYR A 61 11.72 -15.12 2.58
CA TYR A 61 11.11 -13.82 2.33
C TYR A 61 10.49 -13.22 3.60
N GLU A 62 9.72 -13.98 4.37
CA GLU A 62 9.15 -13.48 5.63
C GLU A 62 10.25 -13.11 6.65
N CYS A 63 11.33 -13.89 6.74
CA CYS A 63 12.50 -13.54 7.55
C CYS A 63 13.16 -12.23 7.07
N ARG A 64 13.29 -12.03 5.75
CA ARG A 64 13.82 -10.78 5.17
C ARG A 64 12.95 -9.59 5.53
N VAL A 65 11.63 -9.72 5.37
CA VAL A 65 10.66 -8.65 5.71
C VAL A 65 10.74 -8.31 7.20
N ALA A 66 10.77 -9.32 8.07
CA ALA A 66 10.89 -9.09 9.51
C ALA A 66 12.22 -8.44 9.90
N ALA A 67 13.33 -8.86 9.30
CA ALA A 67 14.66 -8.27 9.53
C ALA A 67 14.77 -6.81 9.08
N LEU A 68 13.90 -6.40 8.15
CA LEU A 68 13.82 -5.02 7.69
C LEU A 68 12.96 -4.14 8.59
N GLY A 69 11.99 -4.70 9.31
CA GLY A 69 11.03 -3.92 10.08
C GLY A 69 10.12 -3.06 9.19
N GLU A 70 9.42 -2.10 9.79
CA GLU A 70 8.50 -1.19 9.07
C GLU A 70 9.25 -0.18 8.18
N ASP A 71 10.48 0.19 8.55
CA ASP A 71 11.27 1.22 7.87
C ASP A 71 12.24 0.67 6.82
N GLY A 72 12.56 -0.64 6.88
CA GLY A 72 13.68 -1.21 6.14
C GLY A 72 13.29 -1.92 4.86
N ALA A 73 12.02 -1.96 4.45
CA ALA A 73 11.75 -2.25 3.05
C ALA A 73 12.76 -1.39 2.27
N PRO A 74 13.66 -1.96 1.43
CA PRO A 74 14.22 -1.11 0.40
C PRO A 74 12.99 -0.42 -0.17
N ALA A 75 13.07 0.88 -0.41
CA ALA A 75 12.16 1.49 -1.35
C ALA A 75 12.36 0.67 -2.63
N ALA A 76 11.70 -0.49 -2.71
CA ALA A 76 11.30 -1.08 -3.94
C ALA A 76 10.62 0.13 -4.54
N PRO A 77 11.13 0.68 -5.66
CA PRO A 77 10.24 1.49 -6.45
C PRO A 77 9.03 0.58 -6.57
N SER A 78 7.90 1.00 -5.99
CA SER A 78 6.67 0.24 -6.12
C SER A 78 6.46 0.14 -7.62
N ALA A 79 6.95 -0.94 -8.23
CA ALA A 79 7.18 -1.02 -9.67
C ALA A 79 5.86 -1.23 -10.44
N ILE A 80 4.77 -0.81 -9.81
CA ILE A 80 3.41 -0.75 -10.26
C ILE A 80 2.79 0.51 -9.62
N GLY A 81 2.80 1.63 -10.35
CA GLY A 81 2.20 2.90 -9.93
C GLY A 81 2.90 4.13 -10.52
N PHE A 82 2.17 5.25 -10.61
CA PHE A 82 2.76 6.56 -10.87
C PHE A 82 3.61 6.98 -9.64
N HIS A 83 4.76 7.60 -9.89
CA HIS A 83 5.78 7.94 -8.87
C HIS A 83 5.96 9.46 -8.74
N GLY A 84 4.88 10.22 -8.83
CA GLY A 84 4.95 11.67 -8.59
C GLY A 84 5.18 11.98 -7.11
N ALA A 85 5.70 13.18 -6.84
CA ALA A 85 5.76 13.68 -5.47
C ALA A 85 4.33 13.83 -4.93
N ALA A 86 4.09 13.31 -3.72
CA ALA A 86 2.81 13.47 -3.05
C ALA A 86 2.51 14.96 -2.84
N ALA A 87 1.30 15.39 -3.19
CA ALA A 87 0.90 16.78 -3.05
C ALA A 87 0.79 17.17 -1.57
N GLY A 88 1.30 18.35 -1.24
CA GLY A 88 1.17 18.92 0.09
C GLY A 88 -0.28 19.25 0.43
N VAL A 89 -0.61 19.28 1.72
CA VAL A 89 -1.96 19.66 2.20
C VAL A 89 -2.39 21.03 1.64
N SER A 90 -1.49 22.00 1.62
CA SER A 90 -1.75 23.34 1.09
C SER A 90 -2.04 23.34 -0.42
N GLU A 91 -1.38 22.47 -1.19
CA GLU A 91 -1.61 22.33 -2.63
C GLU A 91 -2.99 21.76 -2.92
N ILE A 92 -3.37 20.73 -2.16
CA ILE A 92 -4.68 20.07 -2.23
C ILE A 92 -5.80 21.04 -1.79
N GLU A 93 -5.59 21.83 -0.74
CA GLU A 93 -6.56 22.85 -0.32
C GLU A 93 -6.74 23.94 -1.38
N GLY A 94 -5.63 24.42 -1.96
CA GLY A 94 -5.66 25.38 -3.06
C GLY A 94 -6.36 24.84 -4.31
N MET A 95 -6.22 23.55 -4.59
CA MET A 95 -6.96 22.85 -5.64
C MET A 95 -8.47 22.86 -5.37
N TYR A 96 -8.91 22.52 -4.16
CA TYR A 96 -10.33 22.56 -3.81
C TYR A 96 -10.91 23.97 -3.94
N ALA A 97 -10.16 25.00 -3.56
CA ALA A 97 -10.59 26.39 -3.69
C ALA A 97 -10.79 26.78 -5.17
N HIS A 98 -9.83 26.49 -6.05
CA HIS A 98 -9.97 26.75 -7.48
C HIS A 98 -11.13 25.97 -8.09
N LEU A 99 -11.27 24.69 -7.74
CA LEU A 99 -12.35 23.85 -8.25
C LEU A 99 -13.71 24.40 -7.83
N GLN A 100 -13.87 24.82 -6.58
CA GLN A 100 -15.10 25.44 -6.10
C GLN A 100 -15.44 26.71 -6.89
N GLN A 101 -14.47 27.61 -7.08
CA GLN A 101 -14.66 28.83 -7.86
C GLN A 101 -15.09 28.52 -9.31
N ALA A 102 -14.42 27.55 -9.94
CA ALA A 102 -14.74 27.13 -11.31
C ALA A 102 -16.16 26.56 -11.41
N LEU A 103 -16.57 25.72 -10.46
CA LEU A 103 -17.92 25.12 -10.44
C LEU A 103 -19.02 26.17 -10.21
N VAL A 104 -18.76 27.20 -9.40
CA VAL A 104 -19.68 28.34 -9.24
C VAL A 104 -19.77 29.14 -10.54
N ALA A 105 -18.63 29.43 -11.18
CA ALA A 105 -18.58 30.23 -12.39
C ALA A 105 -19.31 29.60 -13.59
N ILE A 106 -19.43 28.27 -13.63
CA ILE A 106 -20.20 27.56 -14.66
C ILE A 106 -21.62 27.22 -14.22
N GLU A 107 -22.08 27.77 -13.10
CA GLU A 107 -23.42 27.56 -12.52
C GLU A 107 -23.72 26.10 -12.16
N PHE A 108 -22.69 25.25 -12.05
CA PHE A 108 -22.84 23.86 -11.59
C PHE A 108 -22.98 23.78 -10.06
N LEU A 109 -22.33 24.69 -9.35
CA LEU A 109 -22.43 24.86 -7.90
C LEU A 109 -23.10 26.19 -7.60
N ASP A 110 -24.24 26.14 -6.94
CA ASP A 110 -24.86 27.32 -6.35
C ASP A 110 -24.09 27.72 -5.08
N ALA A 111 -23.58 28.95 -5.03
CA ALA A 111 -22.81 29.46 -3.90
C ALA A 111 -23.68 29.69 -2.65
N ASP A 112 -24.96 30.02 -2.85
CA ASP A 112 -25.92 30.28 -1.78
C ASP A 112 -26.55 28.97 -1.27
N ASN A 113 -26.52 27.92 -2.08
CA ASN A 113 -26.96 26.58 -1.69
C ASN A 113 -26.03 25.46 -2.21
N PRO A 114 -24.80 25.34 -1.67
CA PRO A 114 -23.79 24.42 -2.18
C PRO A 114 -24.08 22.93 -1.92
N LYS A 115 -25.15 22.63 -1.18
CA LYS A 115 -25.55 21.28 -0.73
C LYS A 115 -24.35 20.52 -0.16
N LYS A 116 -24.14 19.27 -0.57
CA LYS A 116 -23.05 18.38 -0.11
C LYS A 116 -22.01 18.10 -1.20
N LEU A 117 -21.95 18.91 -2.26
CA LEU A 117 -21.07 18.62 -3.40
C LEU A 117 -19.59 18.69 -3.01
N MET A 118 -19.15 19.82 -2.45
CA MET A 118 -17.74 20.00 -2.05
C MET A 118 -17.26 18.94 -1.04
N PRO A 119 -18.02 18.61 0.03
CA PRO A 119 -17.66 17.50 0.91
C PRO A 119 -17.52 16.14 0.19
N ARG A 120 -18.38 15.85 -0.81
CA ARG A 120 -18.30 14.61 -1.59
C ARG A 120 -17.06 14.59 -2.49
N LEU A 121 -16.71 15.72 -3.11
CA LEU A 121 -15.49 15.86 -3.91
C LEU A 121 -14.24 15.71 -3.03
N LYS A 122 -14.20 16.36 -1.86
CA LYS A 122 -13.09 16.18 -0.90
C LYS A 122 -12.92 14.72 -0.52
N ARG A 123 -14.01 14.01 -0.23
CA ARG A 123 -13.97 12.56 0.07
C ARG A 123 -13.54 11.70 -1.14
N LEU A 124 -13.88 12.12 -2.36
CA LEU A 124 -13.50 11.44 -3.59
C LEU A 124 -11.99 11.51 -3.82
N PHE A 125 -11.37 12.68 -3.56
CA PHE A 125 -9.95 12.92 -3.77
C PHE A 125 -9.08 12.51 -2.56
N SER A 126 -9.62 12.51 -1.35
CA SER A 126 -8.87 12.12 -0.15
C SER A 126 -8.45 10.64 -0.15
N ARG A 127 -9.11 9.79 -0.96
CA ARG A 127 -8.78 8.37 -1.09
C ARG A 127 -7.73 8.07 -2.16
N THR A 128 -7.33 9.06 -2.98
CA THR A 128 -6.48 8.83 -4.16
C THR A 128 -5.01 9.18 -3.99
N GLN A 129 -4.55 9.60 -2.79
CA GLN A 129 -3.16 10.01 -2.53
C GLN A 129 -2.57 10.88 -3.67
N LEU A 130 -3.21 12.04 -3.91
CA LEU A 130 -2.90 12.89 -5.06
C LEU A 130 -1.42 13.29 -5.14
N GLU A 131 -0.89 13.28 -6.36
CA GLU A 131 0.42 13.80 -6.70
C GLU A 131 0.37 15.30 -7.03
N THR A 132 1.49 16.01 -6.86
CA THR A 132 1.60 17.45 -7.18
C THR A 132 1.22 17.74 -8.64
N GLU A 133 1.61 16.88 -9.58
CA GLU A 133 1.25 17.02 -11.00
C GLU A 133 -0.26 16.89 -11.23
N GLU A 134 -0.93 15.92 -10.60
CA GLU A 134 -2.38 15.75 -10.69
C GLU A 134 -3.13 16.96 -10.11
N VAL A 135 -2.65 17.47 -8.97
CA VAL A 135 -3.15 18.72 -8.38
C VAL A 135 -2.98 19.89 -9.35
N ASN A 136 -1.83 20.00 -10.02
CA ASN A 136 -1.57 21.06 -10.99
C ASN A 136 -2.46 20.95 -12.22
N ILE A 137 -2.73 19.75 -12.72
CA ILE A 137 -3.69 19.49 -13.81
C ILE A 137 -5.08 19.99 -13.41
N LEU A 138 -5.57 19.58 -12.24
CA LEU A 138 -6.90 19.99 -11.75
C LEU A 138 -7.00 21.50 -11.53
N ARG A 139 -5.95 22.13 -11.00
CA ARG A 139 -5.86 23.60 -10.88
C ARG A 139 -5.82 24.27 -12.24
N GLY A 140 -5.15 23.69 -13.23
CA GLY A 140 -5.09 24.17 -14.60
C GLY A 140 -6.47 24.17 -15.27
N ILE A 141 -7.20 23.06 -15.15
CA ILE A 141 -8.58 22.93 -15.64
C ILE A 141 -9.47 24.01 -15.01
N ALA A 142 -9.44 24.15 -13.68
CA ALA A 142 -10.24 25.14 -12.97
C ALA A 142 -9.91 26.59 -13.39
N ARG A 143 -8.62 26.91 -13.57
CA ARG A 143 -8.18 28.23 -14.07
C ARG A 143 -8.68 28.49 -15.49
N GLN A 144 -8.63 27.49 -16.37
CA GLN A 144 -9.08 27.64 -17.75
C GLN A 144 -10.59 27.86 -17.83
N ILE A 145 -11.36 27.17 -17.00
CA ILE A 145 -12.81 27.41 -16.84
C ILE A 145 -13.06 28.87 -16.45
N LEU A 146 -12.42 29.34 -15.37
CA LEU A 146 -12.60 30.71 -14.86
C LEU A 146 -12.22 31.78 -15.90
N LYS A 147 -11.17 31.55 -16.69
CA LYS A 147 -10.76 32.46 -17.77
C LYS A 147 -11.83 32.57 -18.85
N ASN A 148 -12.43 31.44 -19.25
CA ASN A 148 -13.44 31.40 -20.30
C ASN A 148 -14.79 32.00 -19.85
N THR A 149 -15.18 31.83 -18.58
CA THR A 149 -16.42 32.46 -18.07
C THR A 149 -16.30 33.98 -18.02
N LYS A 150 -15.13 34.53 -17.66
CA LYS A 150 -14.92 35.99 -17.62
C LYS A 150 -14.89 36.67 -18.99
N GLN A 151 -14.75 35.91 -20.07
CA GLN A 151 -14.72 36.43 -21.45
C GLN A 151 -16.11 36.46 -22.10
N LYS A 152 -17.12 35.86 -21.47
CA LYS A 152 -18.53 36.00 -21.84
C LYS A 152 -19.17 37.15 -21.10
#